data_AF-A0A8E2H4U0-F1
#
_entry.id   AF-A0A8E2H4U0-F1
#
_cell.length_a   1.000
_cell.length_b   1.000
_cell.length_c   1.000
_cell.angle_alpha   90.00
_cell.angle_beta   90.00
_cell.angle_gamma   90.00
#
_symmetry.space_group_name_H-M   'P 1'
#
loop_
_entity.id
_entity.type
_entity.pdbx_description
1 polymer ?
#
loop_
_entity_poly.entity_id
_entity_poly.type
_entity_poly.pdbx_seq_one_letter_code
_entity_poly.pdbx_strand_id
1 'polypeptide(L)'
;MPMTDDIYWTTDHEAFLSVPGGPEIFDWFGFTPSFHDAALEKLELATGTASIVLKAFRMTKEIDAKGHFVLDKHALVTFQLSGVTGIQLEGESGVIISDLGIRRLTNKPSGWHDRAGPNVGDFEVAWESCWGFDGALFAREVTLGIQPT
;
A
#
# COMPACT_ATOMS: atom_id res chain seq x y z
N MET A 1 -16.20 -1.81 11.61
CA MET A 1 -16.81 -0.48 11.86
C MET A 1 -16.93 0.24 10.52
N PRO A 2 -17.89 1.17 10.29
CA PRO A 2 -17.91 1.88 9.01
C PRO A 2 -16.67 2.80 8.95
N MET A 3 -15.72 2.48 8.06
CA MET A 3 -14.58 3.35 7.75
C MET A 3 -15.16 4.64 7.15
N THR A 4 -14.89 5.77 7.77
CA THR A 4 -15.80 6.91 7.78
C THR A 4 -15.93 7.69 6.46
N ASP A 5 -15.19 7.36 5.40
CA ASP A 5 -15.03 8.28 4.27
C ASP A 5 -15.27 7.66 2.87
N ASP A 6 -16.04 6.57 2.70
CA ASP A 6 -16.46 6.01 1.37
C ASP A 6 -15.34 5.96 0.32
N ILE A 7 -14.30 5.19 0.59
CA ILE A 7 -13.07 5.33 -0.18
C ILE A 7 -12.65 4.01 -0.82
N TYR A 8 -13.24 3.82 -1.99
CA TYR A 8 -12.91 2.87 -3.03
C TYR A 8 -11.52 3.19 -3.59
N TRP A 9 -10.43 2.85 -2.90
CA TRP A 9 -9.15 3.44 -3.27
C TRP A 9 -8.56 2.87 -4.55
N THR A 10 -8.19 3.79 -5.44
CA THR A 10 -7.01 3.72 -6.29
C THR A 10 -5.96 4.67 -5.67
N THR A 11 -4.68 4.32 -5.76
CA THR A 11 -3.57 5.18 -5.29
C THR A 11 -3.65 6.61 -5.85
N ASP A 12 -3.41 7.63 -5.02
CA ASP A 12 -3.20 9.01 -5.51
C ASP A 12 -1.91 9.02 -6.33
N HIS A 13 -2.07 9.14 -7.66
CA HIS A 13 -0.98 9.06 -8.63
C HIS A 13 0.12 10.10 -8.36
N GLU A 14 -0.27 11.34 -8.05
CA GLU A 14 0.67 12.43 -7.82
C GLU A 14 1.40 12.23 -6.49
N ALA A 15 0.66 11.81 -5.44
CA ALA A 15 1.28 11.48 -4.16
C ALA A 15 2.29 10.33 -4.32
N PHE A 16 1.93 9.28 -5.06
CA PHE A 16 2.78 8.13 -5.32
C PHE A 16 4.07 8.51 -6.06
N LEU A 17 3.96 9.28 -7.14
CA LEU A 17 5.13 9.74 -7.91
C LEU A 17 5.98 10.76 -7.14
N SER A 18 5.41 11.48 -6.17
CA SER A 18 6.16 12.42 -5.33
C SER A 18 7.03 11.74 -4.28
N VAL A 19 6.76 10.47 -3.96
CA VAL A 19 7.51 9.69 -2.98
C VAL A 19 8.81 9.19 -3.61
N PRO A 20 9.98 9.28 -2.94
CA PRO A 20 11.21 8.72 -3.48
C PRO A 20 11.07 7.22 -3.73
N GLY A 21 11.46 6.74 -4.92
CA GLY A 21 11.23 5.36 -5.38
C GLY A 21 9.93 5.14 -6.17
N GLY A 22 8.98 6.08 -6.09
CA GLY A 22 7.71 6.03 -6.82
C GLY A 22 7.88 6.04 -8.34
N PRO A 23 8.65 6.97 -8.94
CA PRO A 23 8.92 6.98 -10.36
C PRO A 23 9.56 5.68 -10.87
N GLU A 24 10.46 5.07 -10.12
CA GLU A 24 11.11 3.81 -10.49
C GLU A 24 10.12 2.64 -10.56
N ILE A 25 9.15 2.59 -9.64
CA ILE A 25 8.07 1.60 -9.68
C ILE A 25 7.13 1.87 -10.86
N PHE A 26 6.80 3.14 -11.11
CA PHE A 26 5.98 3.54 -12.25
C PHE A 26 6.65 3.16 -13.57
N ASP A 27 7.94 3.44 -13.73
CA ASP A 27 8.72 3.08 -14.92
C ASP A 27 8.79 1.57 -15.11
N TRP A 28 8.95 0.81 -14.01
CA TRP A 28 8.92 -0.64 -14.06
C TRP A 28 7.57 -1.15 -14.54
N PHE A 29 6.45 -0.86 -13.88
CA PHE A 29 5.16 -1.42 -14.26
C PHE A 29 4.54 -0.76 -15.51
N GLY A 30 4.86 0.51 -15.76
CA GLY A 30 4.28 1.37 -16.79
C GLY A 30 3.01 2.12 -16.34
N PHE A 31 2.69 2.06 -15.05
CA PHE A 31 1.55 2.72 -14.41
C PHE A 31 1.74 2.73 -12.88
N THR A 32 0.93 3.49 -12.15
CA THR A 32 0.86 3.41 -10.69
C THR A 32 0.04 2.18 -10.29
N PRO A 33 0.66 1.15 -9.70
CA PRO A 33 -0.05 -0.09 -9.38
C PRO A 33 -1.00 0.10 -8.19
N SER A 34 -2.16 -0.56 -8.24
CA SER A 34 -3.04 -0.79 -7.08
C SER A 34 -2.58 -1.98 -6.22
N PHE A 35 -1.60 -2.75 -6.70
CA PHE A 35 -1.13 -3.99 -6.08
C PHE A 35 -2.22 -5.06 -5.90
N HIS A 36 -3.26 -5.03 -6.73
CA HIS A 36 -4.27 -6.09 -6.79
C HIS A 36 -3.61 -7.47 -6.97
N ASP A 37 -4.06 -8.45 -6.18
CA ASP A 37 -3.52 -9.81 -6.08
C ASP A 37 -2.05 -9.91 -5.61
N ALA A 38 -1.44 -8.81 -5.14
CA ALA A 38 -0.13 -8.90 -4.53
C ALA A 38 -0.22 -9.64 -3.19
N ALA A 39 0.80 -10.46 -2.90
CA ALA A 39 0.93 -11.09 -1.59
C ALA A 39 1.70 -10.18 -0.64
N LEU A 40 1.18 -9.98 0.58
CA LEU A 40 1.95 -9.34 1.64
C LEU A 40 2.93 -10.36 2.21
N GLU A 41 4.20 -10.23 1.86
CA GLU A 41 5.27 -11.12 2.32
C GLU A 41 5.77 -10.73 3.72
N LYS A 42 5.72 -9.44 4.02
CA LYS A 42 6.26 -8.91 5.28
C LYS A 42 5.53 -7.64 5.72
N LEU A 43 5.18 -7.59 7.00
CA LEU A 43 4.85 -6.37 7.72
C LEU A 43 5.72 -6.31 8.98
N GLU A 44 6.51 -5.25 9.12
CA GLU A 44 7.33 -5.01 10.29
C GLU A 44 6.98 -3.66 10.92
N LEU A 45 6.87 -3.67 12.25
CA LEU A 45 6.64 -2.50 13.07
C LEU A 45 7.80 -2.35 14.06
N ALA A 46 8.40 -1.17 14.11
CA ALA A 46 9.42 -0.81 15.07
C ALA A 46 9.16 0.60 15.62
N THR A 47 9.94 1.02 16.61
CA THR A 47 9.76 2.35 17.21
C THR A 47 9.97 3.45 16.18
N GLY A 48 8.86 4.11 15.78
CA GLY A 48 8.86 5.24 14.85
C GLY A 48 8.98 4.86 13.37
N THR A 49 9.07 3.57 13.02
CA THR A 49 9.22 3.11 11.64
C THR A 49 8.35 1.89 11.36
N ALA A 50 7.97 1.71 10.10
CA ALA A 50 7.30 0.49 9.65
C ALA A 50 7.77 0.14 8.24
N SER A 51 7.63 -1.14 7.85
CA SER A 51 7.85 -1.55 6.48
C SER A 51 6.89 -2.62 6.01
N ILE A 52 6.46 -2.51 4.75
CA ILE A 52 5.64 -3.49 4.05
C ILE A 52 6.44 -4.02 2.87
N VAL A 53 6.49 -5.34 2.68
CA VAL A 53 7.03 -5.96 1.46
C VAL A 53 5.90 -6.70 0.75
N LEU A 54 5.65 -6.31 -0.49
CA LEU A 54 4.68 -6.94 -1.37
C LEU A 54 5.40 -7.72 -2.46
N LYS A 55 4.92 -8.93 -2.73
CA LYS A 55 5.25 -9.67 -3.96
C LYS A 55 4.18 -9.36 -5.00
N ALA A 56 4.56 -8.56 -5.98
CA ALA A 56 3.65 -7.99 -6.98
C ALA A 56 4.05 -8.40 -8.40
N PHE A 57 3.15 -8.15 -9.33
CA PHE A 57 3.31 -8.39 -10.76
C PHE A 57 2.40 -7.45 -11.54
N ARG A 58 2.62 -7.36 -12.86
CA ARG A 58 1.66 -6.73 -13.77
C ARG A 58 0.81 -7.81 -14.42
N MET A 59 -0.50 -7.65 -14.28
CA MET A 59 -1.47 -8.44 -15.04
C MET A 59 -1.62 -7.81 -16.44
N THR A 60 -1.40 -8.60 -17.49
CA THR A 60 -1.59 -8.15 -18.87
C THR A 60 -3.01 -8.42 -19.36
N LYS A 61 -3.35 -7.94 -20.57
CA LYS A 61 -4.62 -8.26 -21.24
C LYS A 61 -4.57 -9.59 -22.01
N GLU A 62 -3.40 -10.21 -22.10
CA GLU A 62 -3.23 -11.47 -22.83
C GLU A 62 -3.73 -12.63 -21.96
N ILE A 63 -4.39 -13.59 -22.59
CA ILE A 63 -4.91 -14.79 -21.94
C ILE A 63 -4.09 -15.98 -22.43
N ASP A 64 -3.59 -16.81 -21.50
CA ASP A 64 -2.85 -18.02 -21.81
C ASP A 64 -3.78 -19.14 -22.35
N ALA A 65 -3.17 -20.24 -22.80
CA ALA A 65 -3.93 -21.39 -23.33
C ALA A 65 -4.87 -22.06 -22.31
N LYS A 66 -4.77 -21.73 -21.02
CA LYS A 66 -5.59 -22.25 -19.93
C LYS A 66 -6.71 -21.28 -19.52
N GLY A 67 -6.77 -20.09 -20.11
CA GLY A 67 -7.79 -19.09 -19.80
C GLY A 67 -7.41 -18.13 -18.67
N HIS A 68 -6.13 -18.06 -18.27
CA HIS A 68 -5.66 -17.12 -17.24
C HIS A 68 -4.96 -15.91 -17.86
N PHE A 69 -5.03 -14.75 -17.20
CA PHE A 69 -4.23 -13.60 -17.60
C PHE A 69 -2.73 -13.91 -17.50
N VAL A 70 -1.99 -13.54 -18.54
CA VAL A 70 -0.52 -13.60 -18.52
C VAL A 70 -0.01 -12.53 -17.56
N LEU A 71 0.83 -12.94 -16.62
CA LEU A 71 1.48 -12.06 -15.66
C LEU A 71 2.92 -11.80 -16.10
N ASP A 72 3.37 -10.56 -15.98
CA ASP A 72 4.76 -10.19 -16.25
C ASP A 72 5.29 -9.18 -15.23
N LYS A 73 6.55 -8.75 -15.41
CA LYS A 73 7.20 -7.72 -14.58
C LYS A 73 7.09 -7.99 -13.07
N HIS A 74 7.31 -9.24 -12.66
CA HIS A 74 7.33 -9.62 -11.26
C HIS A 74 8.37 -8.82 -10.47
N ALA A 75 8.01 -8.39 -9.27
CA ALA A 75 8.92 -7.68 -8.39
C ALA A 75 8.51 -7.81 -6.91
N LEU A 76 9.50 -7.66 -6.03
CA LEU A 76 9.26 -7.27 -4.65
C LEU A 76 9.21 -5.75 -4.58
N VAL A 77 8.10 -5.21 -4.05
CA VAL A 77 7.94 -3.79 -3.80
C VAL A 77 7.95 -3.57 -2.30
N THR A 78 8.83 -2.69 -1.83
CA THR A 78 8.95 -2.36 -0.41
C THR A 78 8.48 -0.94 -0.16
N PHE A 79 7.70 -0.78 0.90
CA PHE A 79 7.32 0.50 1.48
C PHE A 79 8.09 0.65 2.78
N GLN A 80 8.84 1.74 2.92
CA GLN A 80 9.52 2.11 4.16
C GLN A 80 8.87 3.39 4.68
N LEU A 81 8.38 3.33 5.91
CA LEU A 81 7.70 4.43 6.56
C LEU A 81 8.53 4.95 7.73
N SER A 82 8.70 6.28 7.76
CA SER A 82 9.51 7.01 8.72
C SER A 82 8.64 8.01 9.48
N GLY A 83 8.87 8.12 10.81
CA GLY A 83 8.04 8.95 11.67
C GLY A 83 6.59 8.48 11.71
N VAL A 84 6.37 7.18 11.94
CA VAL A 84 5.04 6.57 12.02
C VAL A 84 4.19 7.24 13.10
N THR A 85 3.03 7.77 12.71
CA THR A 85 2.09 8.53 13.56
C THR A 85 0.82 7.75 13.90
N GLY A 86 0.53 6.67 13.17
CA GLY A 86 -0.64 5.83 13.41
C GLY A 86 -0.51 4.46 12.75
N ILE A 87 -1.17 3.46 13.36
CA ILE A 87 -1.26 2.08 12.89
C ILE A 87 -2.69 1.59 13.15
N GLN A 88 -3.34 1.04 12.13
CA GLN A 88 -4.62 0.35 12.22
C GLN A 88 -4.50 -0.99 11.47
N LEU A 89 -4.84 -2.10 12.13
CA LEU A 89 -4.80 -3.44 11.56
C LEU A 89 -6.02 -4.22 12.07
N GLU A 90 -6.75 -4.89 11.18
CA GLU A 90 -7.94 -5.69 11.52
C GLU A 90 -8.03 -6.94 10.64
N GLY A 91 -7.94 -8.13 11.25
CA GLY A 91 -8.11 -9.42 10.55
C GLY A 91 -7.13 -10.51 11.00
N GLU A 92 -6.89 -11.50 10.14
CA GLU A 92 -6.06 -12.68 10.42
C GLU A 92 -4.81 -12.81 9.54
N SER A 93 -3.88 -13.68 9.93
CA SER A 93 -2.60 -13.86 9.24
C SER A 93 -2.75 -14.57 7.90
N GLY A 94 -2.30 -13.92 6.82
CA GLY A 94 -2.31 -14.43 5.45
C GLY A 94 -3.06 -13.44 4.56
N VAL A 95 -2.33 -12.61 3.82
CA VAL A 95 -2.94 -11.44 3.14
C VAL A 95 -2.70 -11.49 1.64
N ILE A 96 -3.81 -11.48 0.90
CA ILE A 96 -3.82 -11.14 -0.52
C ILE A 96 -4.51 -9.77 -0.66
N ILE A 97 -3.79 -8.85 -1.26
CA ILE A 97 -4.22 -7.46 -1.42
C ILE A 97 -5.31 -7.41 -2.49
N SER A 98 -6.45 -6.81 -2.13
CA SER A 98 -7.46 -6.38 -3.10
C SER A 98 -7.04 -5.06 -3.73
N ASP A 99 -6.67 -4.08 -2.90
CA ASP A 99 -6.09 -2.81 -3.33
C ASP A 99 -5.19 -2.24 -2.23
N LEU A 100 -4.11 -1.56 -2.60
CA LEU A 100 -3.27 -0.76 -1.71
C LEU A 100 -3.05 0.63 -2.31
N GLY A 101 -3.39 1.64 -1.50
CA GLY A 101 -3.29 3.06 -1.82
C GLY A 101 -2.24 3.80 -1.00
N ILE A 102 -1.63 4.82 -1.61
CA ILE A 102 -0.92 5.90 -0.90
C ILE A 102 -1.67 7.22 -1.13
N ARG A 103 -1.82 8.03 -0.08
CA ARG A 103 -2.28 9.42 -0.19
C ARG A 103 -1.68 10.31 0.89
N ARG A 104 -1.81 11.63 0.74
CA ARG A 104 -1.63 12.59 1.85
C ARG A 104 -2.96 12.86 2.55
N LEU A 105 -2.93 12.91 3.87
CA LEU A 105 -4.10 13.24 4.68
C LEU A 105 -4.47 14.71 4.51
N THR A 106 -5.72 14.97 4.14
CA THR A 106 -6.31 16.31 4.05
C THR A 106 -7.17 16.66 5.27
N ASN A 107 -7.64 15.63 5.98
CA ASN A 107 -8.36 15.69 7.24
C ASN A 107 -7.69 14.77 8.27
N LYS A 108 -7.91 15.05 9.57
CA LYS A 108 -7.46 14.15 10.63
C LYS A 108 -8.40 12.93 10.69
N PRO A 109 -7.88 11.69 10.56
CA PRO A 109 -8.67 10.47 10.71
C PRO A 109 -9.35 10.40 12.08
N SER A 110 -10.54 9.82 12.11
CA SER A 110 -11.26 9.51 13.35
C SER A 110 -10.60 8.32 14.09
N GLY A 111 -11.04 8.02 15.32
CA GLY A 111 -10.52 6.88 16.11
C GLY A 111 -9.27 7.16 16.95
N TRP A 112 -8.73 8.39 16.91
CA TRP A 112 -7.55 8.82 17.67
C TRP A 112 -7.92 9.76 18.83
N HIS A 113 -8.81 9.33 19.73
CA HIS A 113 -9.36 10.19 20.80
C HIS A 113 -8.34 10.54 21.90
N ASP A 114 -7.73 9.54 22.52
CA ASP A 114 -6.81 9.72 23.66
C ASP A 114 -5.33 9.69 23.23
N ARG A 115 -5.06 9.79 21.92
CA ARG A 115 -3.73 9.65 21.33
C ARG A 115 -3.51 10.76 20.31
N ALA A 116 -2.26 11.20 20.13
CA ALA A 116 -1.94 12.24 19.16
C ALA A 116 -2.42 11.85 17.74
N GLY A 117 -2.10 10.63 17.31
CA GLY A 117 -2.50 10.09 16.02
C GLY A 117 -1.86 10.84 14.83
N PRO A 118 -2.29 10.51 13.61
CA PRO A 118 -1.86 11.18 12.40
C PRO A 118 -2.39 12.61 12.27
N ASN A 119 -1.67 13.45 11.53
CA ASN A 119 -2.01 14.85 11.26
C ASN A 119 -2.28 15.08 9.77
N VAL A 120 -2.94 16.18 9.46
CA VAL A 120 -3.04 16.68 8.07
C VAL A 120 -1.63 16.85 7.50
N GLY A 121 -1.41 16.32 6.30
CA GLY A 121 -0.12 16.31 5.60
C GLY A 121 0.70 15.02 5.76
N ASP A 122 0.43 14.22 6.80
CA ASP A 122 1.01 12.87 6.93
C ASP A 122 0.57 12.01 5.73
N PHE A 123 1.40 11.05 5.36
CA PHE A 123 1.03 10.00 4.42
C PHE A 123 0.17 8.95 5.11
N GLU A 124 -0.78 8.41 4.36
CA GLU A 124 -1.49 7.17 4.66
C GLU A 124 -1.12 6.15 3.59
N VAL A 125 -0.66 4.99 4.03
CA VAL A 125 -0.50 3.77 3.22
C VAL A 125 -1.53 2.78 3.74
N ALA A 126 -2.60 2.57 2.97
CA ALA A 126 -3.74 1.76 3.38
C ALA A 126 -4.03 0.67 2.36
N TRP A 127 -4.50 -0.48 2.82
CA TRP A 127 -4.87 -1.59 1.97
C TRP A 127 -6.13 -2.27 2.46
N GLU A 128 -6.86 -2.83 1.49
CA GLU A 128 -7.93 -3.79 1.69
C GLU A 128 -7.47 -5.15 1.19
N SER A 129 -7.93 -6.19 1.85
CA SER A 129 -7.59 -7.57 1.55
C SER A 129 -8.81 -8.31 1.00
N CYS A 130 -8.59 -9.13 -0.04
CA CYS A 130 -9.62 -10.09 -0.46
C CYS A 130 -9.60 -11.34 0.44
N TRP A 131 -8.50 -11.54 1.15
CA TRP A 131 -8.31 -12.53 2.20
C TRP A 131 -7.24 -12.03 3.17
N GLY A 132 -7.47 -12.16 4.49
CA GLY A 132 -6.50 -11.81 5.53
C GLY A 132 -6.92 -10.69 6.46
N PHE A 133 -6.13 -9.60 6.45
CA PHE A 133 -6.37 -8.43 7.27
C PHE A 133 -6.18 -7.14 6.50
N ASP A 134 -7.05 -6.18 6.79
CA ASP A 134 -7.00 -4.82 6.27
C ASP A 134 -6.12 -3.97 7.17
N GLY A 135 -5.57 -2.90 6.63
CA GLY A 135 -4.76 -2.02 7.44
C GLY A 135 -4.47 -0.66 6.84
N ALA A 136 -4.03 0.23 7.73
CA ALA A 136 -3.53 1.54 7.40
C ALA A 136 -2.35 1.88 8.29
N LEU A 137 -1.27 2.34 7.66
CA LEU A 137 -0.13 2.93 8.33
C LEU A 137 -0.07 4.41 7.99
N PHE A 138 0.15 5.23 9.00
CA PHE A 138 0.28 6.67 8.86
C PHE A 138 1.67 7.11 9.24
N ALA A 139 2.31 7.94 8.42
CA ALA A 139 3.70 8.34 8.62
C ALA A 139 4.00 9.71 8.03
N ARG A 140 5.05 10.36 8.51
CA ARG A 140 5.50 11.66 7.98
C ARG A 140 6.17 11.51 6.62
N GLU A 141 6.86 10.41 6.43
CA GLU A 141 7.63 10.12 5.24
C GLU A 141 7.39 8.68 4.80
N VAL A 142 7.33 8.49 3.49
CA VAL A 142 7.31 7.19 2.83
C VAL A 142 8.47 7.17 1.83
N THR A 143 9.09 6.02 1.68
CA THR A 143 10.05 5.74 0.61
C THR A 143 9.64 4.41 0.01
N LEU A 144 9.81 4.26 -1.30
CA LEU A 144 9.51 3.03 -2.01
C LEU A 144 10.81 2.41 -2.54
N GLY A 145 10.81 1.08 -2.63
CA GLY A 145 11.88 0.32 -3.24
C GLY A 145 11.30 -0.77 -4.13
N ILE A 146 12.03 -1.13 -5.19
CA ILE A 146 11.65 -2.20 -6.09
C ILE A 146 12.83 -3.13 -6.38
N GLN A 147 12.54 -4.42 -6.40
CA GLN A 147 13.47 -5.46 -6.81
C GLN A 147 12.79 -6.39 -7.82
N PRO A 148 13.10 -6.30 -9.12
CA PRO A 148 12.64 -7.26 -10.12
C PRO A 148 13.02 -8.71 -9.78
N THR A 149 12.16 -9.68 -10.12
CA THR A 149 12.34 -11.12 -9.80
C THR A 149 12.06 -12.04 -10.98
#